data_AF-A0AAJ6B205-F1
#
_entry.id   AF-A0AAJ6B205-F1
#
_cell.length_a   1.000
_cell.length_b   1.000
_cell.length_c   1.000
_cell.angle_alpha   90.00
_cell.angle_beta   90.00
_cell.angle_gamma   90.00
#
_symmetry.space_group_name_H-M   'P 1'
#
loop_
_entity.id
_entity.type
_entity.pdbx_description
1 polymer ?
#
loop_
_entity_poly.entity_id
_entity_poly.type
_entity_poly.pdbx_seq_one_letter_code
_entity_poly.pdbx_strand_id
1 'polypeptide(L)' 'MDEKKQSPFALNKGRVLILALGLLIVFIAISTWHGGINAYQSLREANAAATSAAPPAEDN' A
#
# COMPACT_ATOMS: atom_id res chain seq x y z
N MET A 1 25.03 37.62 12.16
CA MET A 1 23.95 36.97 11.41
C MET A 1 23.13 36.20 12.43
N ASP A 2 21.98 36.74 12.83
CA ASP A 2 21.05 36.04 13.74
C ASP A 2 20.40 34.88 12.98
N GLU A 3 20.95 33.68 13.16
CA GLU A 3 20.33 32.46 12.68
C GLU A 3 19.03 32.26 13.47
N LYS A 4 17.90 32.69 12.89
CA LYS A 4 16.57 32.46 13.46
C LYS A 4 16.40 30.97 13.68
N LYS A 5 16.55 30.54 14.94
CA LYS A 5 16.45 29.14 15.35
C LYS A 5 15.07 28.63 14.97
N GLN A 6 15.01 27.82 13.92
CA GLN A 6 13.75 27.34 13.37
C GLN A 6 13.08 26.43 14.40
N SER A 7 11.90 26.84 14.87
CA SER A 7 11.15 26.14 15.90
C SER A 7 10.99 24.64 15.55
N PRO A 8 11.06 23.73 16.53
CA PRO A 8 10.86 22.30 16.30
C PRO A 8 9.48 21.97 15.70
N PHE A 9 8.49 22.87 15.87
CA PHE A 9 7.15 22.74 15.29
C PHE A 9 6.95 23.56 14.02
N ALA A 10 7.94 24.34 13.58
CA ALA A 10 7.83 25.10 12.34
C ALA A 10 7.77 24.14 11.14
N LEU A 11 6.71 24.23 10.36
CA LEU A 11 6.57 23.43 9.13
C LEU A 11 7.68 23.81 8.13
N ASN A 12 8.39 22.80 7.64
CA ASN A 12 9.37 22.92 6.58
C ASN A 12 9.13 21.82 5.55
N LYS A 13 9.66 22.00 4.33
CA LYS A 13 9.42 21.08 3.21
C LYS A 13 9.74 19.61 3.58
N GLY A 14 10.82 19.38 4.33
CA GLY A 14 11.20 18.03 4.80
C GLY A 14 10.20 17.44 5.80
N ARG A 15 9.73 18.23 6.77
CA ARG A 15 8.73 17.81 7.76
C ARG A 15 7.39 17.52 7.09
N VAL A 16 6.98 18.32 6.10
CA VAL A 16 5.77 18.06 5.31
C VAL A 16 5.87 16.72 4.60
N LEU A 17 7.01 16.43 3.97
CA LEU A 17 7.27 15.13 3.33
C LEU A 17 7.19 13.97 4.33
N ILE A 18 7.82 14.09 5.50
CA ILE A 18 7.78 13.06 6.55
C ILE A 18 6.35 12.84 7.05
N LEU A 19 5.59 13.91 7.28
CA LEU A 19 4.20 13.81 7.71
C LEU A 19 3.32 13.13 6.65
N ALA A 20 3.51 13.48 5.37
CA ALA A 20 2.80 12.84 4.27
C ALA A 20 3.14 11.34 4.17
N LEU A 21 4.41 10.98 4.31
CA LEU A 21 4.87 9.59 4.29
C LEU A 21 4.31 8.80 5.49
N GLY A 22 4.32 9.39 6.68
CA GLY A 22 3.74 8.79 7.88
C GLY A 22 2.23 8.56 7.73
N LEU A 23 1.52 9.54 7.17
CA LEU A 23 0.08 9.44 6.92
C LEU A 23 -0.24 8.34 5.89
N LEU A 24 0.57 8.22 4.83
CA LEU A 24 0.47 7.15 3.83
C LEU A 24 0.62 5.77 4.47
N ILE A 25 1.62 5.59 5.33
CA ILE A 25 1.86 4.31 6.03
C ILE A 25 0.67 3.95 6.92
N VAL A 26 0.14 4.91 7.68
CA VAL A 26 -1.05 4.69 8.52
C VAL A 26 -2.25 4.27 7.67
N PHE A 27 -2.45 4.91 6.52
CA PHE A 27 -3.53 4.58 5.59
C PHE A 27 -3.42 3.14 5.06
N ILE A 28 -2.21 2.74 4.65
CA ILE A 28 -1.92 1.37 4.20
C ILE A 28 -2.18 0.38 5.33
N ALA A 29 -1.71 0.67 6.56
CA ALA A 29 -1.91 -0.21 7.70
C ALA A 29 -3.41 -0.44 8.00
N ILE A 30 -4.22 0.63 8.00
CA ILE A 30 -5.67 0.54 8.19
C ILE A 30 -6.32 -0.26 7.06
N SER A 31 -5.96 0.03 5.81
CA SER A 31 -6.47 -0.69 4.63
C SER A 31 -6.14 -2.18 4.68
N THR A 32 -4.94 -2.51 5.15
CA THR A 32 -4.48 -3.88 5.32
C THR A 32 -5.25 -4.59 6.43
N TRP A 33 -5.48 -3.91 7.55
CA TRP A 33 -6.29 -4.44 8.67
C TRP A 33 -7.75 -4.70 8.26
N HIS A 34 -8.32 -3.86 7.39
CA HIS A 34 -9.71 -4.00 6.92
C HIS A 34 -9.88 -4.96 5.73
N GLY A 35 -8.82 -5.65 5.28
CA GLY A 35 -8.94 -6.70 4.26
C GLY A 35 -7.96 -6.62 3.09
N GLY A 36 -6.98 -5.71 3.11
CA GLY A 36 -6.00 -5.58 2.02
C GLY A 36 -5.16 -6.83 1.75
N ILE A 37 -4.85 -7.65 2.76
CA ILE A 37 -4.14 -8.93 2.57
C ILE A 37 -4.98 -9.95 1.80
N ASN A 38 -6.31 -9.88 1.90
CA ASN A 38 -7.20 -10.82 1.20
C ASN A 38 -7.30 -10.52 -0.30
N ALA A 39 -7.04 -9.30 -0.76
CA ALA A 39 -7.15 -8.97 -2.18
C ALA A 39 -6.18 -9.79 -3.05
N TYR A 40 -4.95 -10.00 -2.58
CA TYR A 40 -3.98 -10.82 -3.31
C TYR A 40 -4.35 -12.31 -3.27
N GLN A 41 -4.91 -12.79 -2.15
CA GLN A 41 -5.41 -14.16 -2.03
C GLN A 41 -6.63 -14.38 -2.92
N SER A 42 -7.60 -13.47 -2.93
CA SER A 42 -8.80 -13.57 -3.77
C SER A 42 -8.46 -13.55 -5.27
N LEU A 43 -7.46 -12.76 -5.68
CA LEU A 43 -6.98 -12.76 -7.06
C LEU A 43 -6.29 -14.07 -7.43
N ARG A 44 -5.49 -14.63 -6.53
CA ARG A 44 -4.84 -15.94 -6.71
C ARG A 44 -5.87 -17.07 -6.79
N GLU A 45 -6.85 -17.07 -5.89
CA GLU A 45 -7.94 -18.05 -5.85
C GLU A 45 -8.82 -17.96 -7.11
N ALA A 46 -9.18 -16.75 -7.55
CA ALA A 46 -9.92 -16.55 -8.79
C ALA A 46 -9.15 -17.06 -10.02
N ASN A 47 -7.83 -16.81 -10.07
CA ASN A 47 -6.97 -17.33 -11.14
C ASN A 47 -6.87 -18.87 -11.11
N ALA A 48 -6.71 -19.46 -9.92
CA ALA A 48 -6.67 -20.91 -9.74
C ALA A 48 -8.01 -21.56 -10.15
N ALA A 49 -9.14 -20.96 -9.80
CA ALA A 49 -10.47 -21.42 -10.21
C ALA A 49 -10.65 -21.35 -11.73
N ALA A 50 -10.21 -20.27 -12.38
CA ALA A 50 -10.28 -20.11 -13.83
C ALA A 50 -9.38 -21.11 -14.58
N THR A 51 -8.17 -21.36 -14.06
CA THR A 51 -7.20 -22.28 -14.67
C THR A 51 -7.59 -23.74 -14.43
N SER A 52 -8.16 -24.07 -13.27
CA SER A 52 -8.63 -25.42 -12.95
C SER A 52 -9.94 -25.78 -13.65
N ALA A 53 -10.69 -24.78 -14.14
CA ALA A 53 -11.92 -24.97 -14.92
C ALA A 53 -11.69 -25.07 -16.43
N ALA A 54 -10.46 -24.88 -16.91
CA ALA A 54 -10.13 -25.11 -18.31
C ALA A 54 -10.07 -26.63 -18.58
N PRO A 55 -10.87 -27.18 -19.53
CA PRO A 55 -10.71 -28.57 -19.94
C PRO A 55 -9.31 -28.77 -20.53
N PRO A 56 -8.71 -29.97 -20.42
CA PRO A 56 -7.39 -30.22 -20.94
C PRO A 56 -7.38 -29.86 -22.44
N ALA A 57 -6.44 -29.02 -22.83
CA ALA A 57 -6.23 -28.67 -24.22
C ALA A 57 -6.20 -29.96 -25.05
N GLU A 58 -7.10 -30.06 -26.02
CA GLU A 58 -7.12 -31.16 -26.98
C GLU A 58 -5.75 -31.23 -27.67
N ASP A 59 -5.03 -32.30 -27.30
CA ASP A 59 -3.81 -32.79 -27.94
C ASP A 59 -4.08 -32.94 -29.44
N ASN A 60 -3.37 -32.17 -30.28
CA ASN A 60 -3.33 -32.31 -31.73
C ASN A 60 -1.92 -32.67 -32.16
#